data_AF-A0A7X7P249-F1
#
_entry.id   AF-A0A7X7P249-F1
#
_cell.length_a   1.000
_cell.length_b   1.000
_cell.length_c   1.000
_cell.angle_alpha   90.00
_cell.angle_beta   90.00
_cell.angle_gamma   90.00
#
_symmetry.space_group_name_H-M   'P 1'
#
loop_
_entity.id
_entity.type
_entity.pdbx_description
1 polymer ?
#
loop_
_entity_poly.entity_id
_entity_poly.type
_entity_poly.pdbx_seq_one_letter_code
_entity_poly.pdbx_strand_id
1 'polypeptide(L)'
;MREILVLTSIAGLMACAGLSFWPFRFARRWKSWNLYLPVAGLALYGMFELTLREDRLVRWHMAVVVAFLLFLWINGIAKVALLAHLQKRSGNSRRRLRRQPQRRLQFLLALPVAAGCAFWLWKALS
;
A
#
# COMPACT_ATOMS: atom_id res chain seq x y z
N MET A 1 20.89 -17.62 4.79
CA MET A 1 19.66 -17.36 5.57
C MET A 1 19.26 -15.88 5.54
N ARG A 2 20.19 -14.95 5.79
CA ARG A 2 19.95 -13.49 5.79
C ARG A 2 19.50 -12.90 4.44
N GLU A 3 20.19 -13.24 3.35
CA GLU A 3 19.81 -12.77 1.99
C GLU A 3 18.42 -13.25 1.57
N ILE A 4 18.06 -14.48 1.96
CA ILE A 4 16.74 -15.05 1.71
C ILE A 4 15.67 -14.25 2.46
N LEU A 5 15.93 -13.83 3.71
CA LEU A 5 15.01 -12.98 4.49
C LEU A 5 14.84 -11.58 3.88
N VAL A 6 15.91 -10.97 3.37
CA VAL A 6 15.84 -9.67 2.68
C VAL A 6 15.01 -9.78 1.39
N LEU A 7 15.31 -10.77 0.56
CA LEU A 7 14.61 -10.99 -0.70
C LEU A 7 13.12 -11.32 -0.48
N THR A 8 12.80 -12.17 0.51
CA THR A 8 11.42 -12.51 0.84
C THR A 8 10.65 -11.31 1.40
N SER A 9 11.29 -10.46 2.20
CA SER A 9 10.66 -9.22 2.72
C SER A 9 10.34 -8.24 1.60
N ILE A 10 11.27 -8.03 0.67
CA ILE A 10 11.08 -7.12 -0.48
C ILE A 10 10.04 -7.69 -1.45
N ALA A 11 10.12 -8.98 -1.79
CA ALA A 11 9.13 -9.64 -2.64
C ALA A 11 7.73 -9.59 -2.01
N GLY A 12 7.63 -9.82 -0.70
CA GLY A 12 6.40 -9.69 0.06
C GLY A 12 5.83 -8.27 0.01
N LEU A 13 6.67 -7.25 0.18
CA LEU A 13 6.26 -5.84 0.09
C LEU A 13 5.81 -5.46 -1.32
N MET A 14 6.51 -5.92 -2.35
CA MET A 14 6.09 -5.73 -3.74
C MET A 14 4.73 -6.39 -4.01
N ALA A 15 4.52 -7.61 -3.51
CA ALA A 15 3.24 -8.30 -3.64
C ALA A 15 2.12 -7.54 -2.91
N CYS A 16 2.36 -7.06 -1.69
CA CYS A 16 1.41 -6.22 -0.95
C CYS A 16 1.10 -4.93 -1.70
N ALA A 17 2.12 -4.25 -2.25
CA ALA A 17 1.95 -3.02 -3.02
C ALA A 17 1.14 -3.26 -4.29
N GLY A 18 1.42 -4.32 -5.05
CA GLY A 18 0.66 -4.69 -6.25
C GLY A 18 -0.80 -5.01 -5.93
N LEU A 19 -1.04 -5.78 -4.86
CA LEU A 19 -2.40 -6.07 -4.38
C LEU A 19 -3.12 -4.81 -3.87
N SER A 20 -2.38 -3.87 -3.30
CA SER A 20 -2.90 -2.56 -2.88
C SER A 20 -3.14 -1.63 -4.08
N PHE A 21 -2.42 -1.78 -5.19
CA PHE A 21 -2.71 -0.99 -6.39
C PHE A 21 -4.02 -1.43 -7.07
N TRP A 22 -4.38 -2.70 -6.97
CA TRP A 22 -5.58 -3.23 -7.64
C TRP A 22 -6.89 -2.62 -7.10
N PRO A 23 -7.74 -2.04 -7.97
CA PRO A 23 -9.00 -1.45 -7.54
C PRO A 23 -10.05 -2.53 -7.25
N PHE A 24 -10.72 -2.44 -6.11
CA PHE A 24 -11.72 -3.42 -5.67
C PHE A 24 -13.07 -2.76 -5.36
N ARG A 25 -14.15 -3.54 -5.44
CA ARG A 25 -15.47 -3.08 -4.99
C ARG A 25 -15.55 -3.26 -3.49
N PHE A 26 -16.05 -2.24 -2.78
CA PHE A 26 -16.32 -2.33 -1.36
C PHE A 26 -17.50 -3.29 -1.13
N ALA A 27 -17.20 -4.57 -0.87
CA ALA A 27 -18.20 -5.58 -0.55
C ALA A 27 -18.66 -5.46 0.92
N ARG A 28 -19.84 -6.03 1.21
CA ARG A 28 -20.77 -5.71 2.31
C ARG A 28 -20.25 -5.78 3.76
N ARG A 29 -19.00 -6.17 4.02
CA ARG A 29 -18.42 -6.20 5.38
C ARG A 29 -16.93 -5.91 5.27
N TRP A 30 -16.40 -5.29 6.32
CA TRP A 30 -15.00 -5.06 6.72
C TRP A 30 -13.99 -6.23 6.55
N LYS A 31 -14.20 -7.20 5.65
CA LYS A 31 -13.11 -7.98 5.08
C LYS A 31 -12.36 -7.14 4.06
N SER A 32 -11.91 -5.97 4.50
CA SER A 32 -10.95 -5.11 3.86
C SER A 32 -9.59 -5.76 4.02
N TRP A 33 -9.38 -6.92 3.42
CA TRP A 33 -8.08 -7.56 3.31
C TRP A 33 -7.00 -6.54 2.87
N ASN A 34 -7.40 -5.57 2.03
CA ASN A 34 -6.58 -4.44 1.60
C ASN A 34 -6.16 -3.48 2.74
N LEU A 35 -6.96 -3.33 3.81
CA LEU A 35 -6.61 -2.58 5.02
C LEU A 35 -5.58 -3.30 5.90
N TYR A 36 -5.40 -4.61 5.73
CA TYR A 36 -4.36 -5.37 6.41
C TYR A 36 -3.03 -5.37 5.64
N LEU A 37 -3.01 -4.93 4.38
CA LEU A 37 -1.77 -4.85 3.59
C LEU A 37 -0.72 -3.88 4.17
N PRO A 38 -1.10 -2.70 4.72
CA PRO A 38 -0.14 -1.84 5.43
C PRO A 38 0.43 -2.51 6.68
N VAL A 39 -0.40 -3.25 7.43
CA VAL A 39 0.02 -3.99 8.63
C VAL A 39 0.96 -5.14 8.27
N ALA A 40 0.63 -5.90 7.21
CA ALA A 40 1.50 -6.94 6.67
C ALA A 40 2.82 -6.36 6.16
N GLY A 41 2.77 -5.21 5.48
CA GLY A 41 3.96 -4.47 5.06
C GLY A 41 4.85 -4.07 6.25
N LEU A 42 4.25 -3.59 7.34
CA LEU A 42 4.98 -3.25 8.56
C LEU A 42 5.64 -4.47 9.22
N ALA A 43 4.98 -5.63 9.22
CA ALA A 43 5.57 -6.86 9.72
C ALA A 43 6.77 -7.31 8.86
N LEU A 44 6.65 -7.20 7.53
CA LEU A 44 7.76 -7.46 6.60
C LEU A 44 8.92 -6.49 6.79
N TYR A 45 8.61 -5.22 7.09
CA TYR A 45 9.62 -4.23 7.46
C TYR A 45 10.34 -4.57 8.76
N GLY A 46 9.63 -4.97 9.81
CA GLY A 46 10.24 -5.40 11.06
C GLY A 46 11.16 -6.61 10.87
N MET A 47 10.76 -7.58 10.04
CA MET A 47 11.63 -8.69 9.66
C MET A 47 12.86 -8.23 8.88
N PHE A 48 12.72 -7.23 8.00
CA PHE A 48 13.84 -6.61 7.30
C PHE A 48 14.79 -5.89 8.26
N GLU A 49 14.29 -5.07 9.19
CA GLU A 49 15.12 -4.36 10.19
C GLU A 49 15.93 -5.31 11.06
N LEU A 50 15.35 -6.43 11.51
CA LEU A 50 16.07 -7.45 12.28
C LEU A 50 17.26 -8.06 11.53
N THR A 51 17.29 -7.91 10.21
CA THR A 51 18.40 -8.37 9.37
C THR A 51 19.43 -7.29 9.06
N LEU A 52 19.27 -6.04 9.53
CA LEU A 52 20.21 -4.95 9.28
C LEU A 52 21.39 -4.99 10.27
N ARG A 53 22.60 -5.09 9.72
CA ARG A 53 23.87 -4.71 10.35
C ARG A 53 24.46 -3.64 9.45
N GLU A 54 24.99 -2.60 10.08
CA GLU A 54 25.51 -1.35 9.52
C GLU A 54 26.36 -1.55 8.26
N ASP A 55 25.78 -1.50 7.07
CA ASP A 55 26.53 -1.55 5.80
C ASP A 55 25.83 -0.77 4.70
N ARG A 56 26.58 -0.14 3.78
CA ARG A 56 26.05 0.74 2.71
C ARG A 56 25.00 0.09 1.80
N LEU A 57 25.04 -1.23 1.60
CA LEU A 57 24.02 -1.98 0.84
C LEU A 57 22.63 -1.86 1.46
N VAL A 58 22.54 -1.60 2.76
CA VAL A 58 21.30 -1.34 3.48
C VAL A 58 20.55 -0.14 2.92
N ARG A 59 21.26 0.90 2.47
CA ARG A 59 20.62 2.18 2.15
C ARG A 59 19.69 2.10 0.93
N TRP A 60 20.10 1.37 -0.11
CA TRP A 60 19.26 1.12 -1.30
C TRP A 60 18.04 0.26 -0.96
N HIS A 61 18.25 -0.87 -0.28
CA HIS A 61 17.16 -1.77 0.11
C HIS A 61 16.17 -1.08 1.07
N MET A 62 16.68 -0.27 2.00
CA MET A 62 15.87 0.52 2.93
C MET A 62 15.03 1.57 2.19
N ALA A 63 15.61 2.31 1.25
CA ALA A 63 14.87 3.29 0.46
C ALA A 63 13.71 2.64 -0.33
N VAL A 64 13.97 1.48 -0.94
CA VAL A 64 12.95 0.70 -1.68
C VAL A 64 11.84 0.22 -0.74
N VAL A 65 12.21 -0.38 0.40
CA VAL A 65 11.27 -0.88 1.41
C VAL A 65 10.40 0.25 1.96
N VAL A 66 11.00 1.39 2.31
CA VAL A 66 10.29 2.57 2.81
C VAL A 66 9.35 3.15 1.76
N ALA A 67 9.75 3.20 0.49
CA ALA A 67 8.88 3.67 -0.59
C ALA A 67 7.63 2.79 -0.75
N PHE A 68 7.78 1.46 -0.66
CA PHE A 68 6.64 0.54 -0.68
C PHE A 68 5.74 0.69 0.54
N LEU A 69 6.30 0.88 1.73
CA LEU A 69 5.53 1.16 2.94
C LEU A 69 4.74 2.46 2.82
N LEU A 70 5.38 3.55 2.41
CA LEU A 70 4.72 4.85 2.19
C LEU A 70 3.56 4.70 1.21
N PHE A 71 3.78 3.99 0.11
CA PHE A 71 2.71 3.70 -0.85
C PHE A 71 1.54 2.94 -0.19
N LEU A 72 1.83 1.85 0.53
CA LEU A 72 0.82 1.03 1.21
C LEU A 72 -0.02 1.86 2.19
N TRP A 73 0.64 2.68 3.01
CA TRP A 73 -0.02 3.51 4.02
C TRP A 73 -0.87 4.61 3.39
N ILE A 74 -0.30 5.41 2.49
CA ILE A 74 -1.01 6.54 1.87
C ILE A 74 -2.17 6.03 1.02
N ASN A 75 -1.96 4.99 0.21
CA ASN A 75 -3.01 4.40 -0.60
C ASN A 75 -4.08 3.70 0.27
N GLY A 76 -3.69 3.08 1.38
CA GLY A 76 -4.60 2.52 2.37
C GLY A 76 -5.54 3.58 2.94
N ILE A 77 -4.97 4.69 3.43
CA ILE A 77 -5.73 5.84 3.97
C ILE A 77 -6.65 6.43 2.89
N ALA A 78 -6.14 6.65 1.68
CA ALA A 78 -6.93 7.20 0.58
C ALA A 78 -8.16 6.32 0.26
N LYS A 79 -8.02 5.00 0.29
CA LYS A 79 -9.15 4.06 0.10
C LYS A 79 -10.16 4.11 1.24
N VAL A 80 -9.71 4.26 2.49
CA VAL A 80 -10.60 4.44 3.65
C VAL A 80 -11.38 5.73 3.53
N ALA A 81 -10.70 6.84 3.23
CA ALA A 81 -11.32 8.14 3.02
C ALA A 81 -12.35 8.10 1.88
N LEU A 82 -12.00 7.47 0.76
CA LEU A 82 -12.91 7.27 -0.36
C LEU A 82 -14.15 6.46 0.04
N LEU A 83 -13.97 5.37 0.80
CA LEU A 83 -15.09 4.57 1.29
C LEU A 83 -16.03 5.40 2.16
N ALA A 84 -15.48 6.14 3.13
CA ALA A 84 -16.26 7.01 4.02
C ALA A 84 -17.04 8.08 3.24
N HIS A 85 -16.40 8.71 2.25
CA HIS A 85 -17.02 9.69 1.39
C HIS A 85 -18.18 9.09 0.57
N LEU A 86 -17.97 7.93 -0.07
CA LEU A 86 -18.97 7.27 -0.88
C LEU A 86 -20.14 6.71 -0.05
N GLN A 87 -19.87 6.22 1.16
CA GLN A 87 -20.92 5.78 2.11
C GLN A 87 -21.82 6.96 2.49
N LYS A 88 -21.24 8.10 2.88
CA LYS A 88 -21.97 9.34 3.19
C LYS A 88 -22.82 9.79 2.00
N ARG A 89 -22.26 9.86 0.79
CA ARG A 89 -22.97 10.26 -0.43
C ARG A 89 -24.10 9.29 -0.82
N SER A 90 -23.93 8.01 -0.52
CA SER A 90 -24.95 6.99 -0.81
C SER A 90 -26.11 6.96 0.20
N GLY A 91 -26.05 7.75 1.28
CA GLY A 91 -27.00 7.67 2.39
C GLY A 91 -27.03 6.29 3.02
N ASN A 92 -25.88 5.62 3.10
CA ASN A 92 -25.74 4.20 3.50
C ASN A 92 -26.54 3.19 2.65
N SER A 93 -27.14 3.62 1.54
CA SER A 93 -27.89 2.74 0.64
C SER A 93 -26.96 1.90 -0.23
N ARG A 94 -27.03 0.58 -0.07
CA ARG A 94 -26.19 -0.38 -0.81
C ARG A 94 -26.38 -0.33 -2.31
N ARG A 95 -27.63 -0.15 -2.78
CA ARG A 95 -27.93 -0.05 -4.21
C ARG A 95 -27.28 1.19 -4.81
N ARG A 96 -27.31 2.31 -4.09
CA ARG A 96 -26.67 3.58 -4.51
C ARG A 96 -25.14 3.47 -4.49
N LEU A 97 -24.57 2.86 -3.45
CA LEU A 97 -23.12 2.66 -3.34
C LEU A 97 -22.55 1.80 -4.48
N ARG A 98 -23.27 0.75 -4.91
CA ARG A 98 -22.86 -0.11 -6.04
C ARG A 98 -22.86 0.58 -7.40
N ARG A 99 -23.65 1.65 -7.55
CA ARG A 99 -23.71 2.46 -8.78
C ARG A 99 -22.58 3.49 -8.87
N GLN A 100 -21.86 3.75 -7.77
CA GLN A 100 -20.73 4.67 -7.77
C GLN A 100 -19.52 4.06 -8.50
N PRO A 101 -18.72 4.87 -9.22
CA PRO A 101 -17.55 4.41 -9.97
C PRO A 101 -16.34 4.14 -9.07
N GLN A 102 -16.51 3.30 -8.03
CA GLN A 102 -15.53 3.03 -6.96
C GLN A 102 -14.12 2.68 -7.50
N ARG A 103 -14.05 1.78 -8.48
CA ARG A 103 -12.78 1.30 -9.03
C ARG A 103 -12.01 2.40 -9.77
N ARG A 104 -12.71 3.25 -10.52
CA ARG A 104 -12.08 4.38 -11.23
C ARG A 104 -11.53 5.40 -10.24
N LEU A 105 -12.31 5.72 -9.19
CA LEU A 105 -11.88 6.63 -8.14
C LEU A 105 -10.67 6.10 -7.36
N GLN A 106 -10.64 4.79 -7.04
CA GLN A 106 -9.46 4.18 -6.41
C GLN A 106 -8.23 4.27 -7.31
N PHE A 107 -8.37 4.01 -8.61
CA PHE A 107 -7.24 4.09 -9.54
C PHE A 107 -6.71 5.52 -9.70
N LEU A 108 -7.63 6.50 -9.81
CA LEU A 108 -7.29 7.92 -9.86
C LEU A 108 -6.59 8.41 -8.59
N LEU A 109 -6.88 7.82 -7.42
CA LEU A 109 -6.17 8.13 -6.18
C LEU A 109 -4.84 7.38 -6.07
N ALA A 110 -4.76 6.13 -6.55
CA ALA A 110 -3.55 5.32 -6.46
C ALA A 110 -2.42 5.85 -7.36
N LEU A 111 -2.73 6.38 -8.55
CA LEU A 111 -1.75 6.94 -9.48
C LEU A 111 -0.88 8.06 -8.91
N PRO A 112 -1.44 9.17 -8.37
CA PRO A 112 -0.63 10.24 -7.79
C PRO A 112 0.15 9.79 -6.55
N VAL A 113 -0.40 8.85 -5.76
CA VAL A 113 0.31 8.26 -4.62
C VAL A 113 1.51 7.43 -5.10
N ALA A 114 1.34 6.59 -6.11
CA ALA A 114 2.42 5.82 -6.71
C ALA A 114 3.49 6.73 -7.34
N ALA A 115 3.08 7.77 -8.07
CA ALA A 115 3.97 8.75 -8.66
C ALA A 115 4.77 9.51 -7.58
N GLY A 116 4.12 9.93 -6.50
CA GLY A 116 4.78 10.58 -5.36
C GLY A 116 5.80 9.67 -4.67
N CYS A 117 5.47 8.40 -4.47
CA CYS A 117 6.39 7.42 -3.89
C CYS A 117 7.57 7.10 -4.82
N ALA A 118 7.33 7.00 -6.14
CA ALA A 118 8.37 6.80 -7.14
C ALA A 118 9.31 8.00 -7.24
N PHE A 119 8.77 9.22 -7.20
CA PHE A 119 9.57 10.44 -7.18
C PHE A 119 10.42 10.55 -5.92
N TRP A 120 9.84 10.25 -4.75
CA TRP A 120 10.58 10.21 -3.48
C TRP A 120 11.70 9.17 -3.52
N LEU A 121 11.40 7.96 -4.02
CA LEU A 121 12.40 6.89 -4.17
C LEU A 121 13.55 7.33 -5.08
N TRP A 122 13.25 7.93 -6.23
CA TRP A 122 14.26 8.46 -7.13
C TRP A 122 15.16 9.50 -6.44
N LYS A 123 14.55 10.43 -5.68
CA LYS A 123 15.28 11.43 -4.90
C LYS A 123 16.10 10.85 -3.76
N ALA A 124 15.66 9.77 -3.12
CA ALA A 124 16.38 9.11 -2.03
C ALA A 124 17.60 8.32 -2.51
N LEU A 125 17.60 7.94 -3.80
CA LEU A 125 18.62 7.11 -4.45
C LEU A 125 19.61 7.89 -5.31
N SER A 126 19.29 9.15 -5.64
CA SER A 126 20.19 10.11 -6.30
C SER A 126 21.13 10.76 -5.30
#